data_AF-K9WXP0-F1
#
_entry.id   AF-K9WXP0-F1
#
_cell.length_a   1.000
_cell.length_b   1.000
_cell.length_c   1.000
_cell.angle_alpha   90.00
_cell.angle_beta   90.00
_cell.angle_gamma   90.00
#
_symmetry.space_group_name_H-M   'P 1'
#
loop_
_entity.id
_entity.type
_entity.pdbx_description
1 polymer ?
#
loop_
_entity_poly.entity_id
_entity_poly.type
_entity_poly.pdbx_seq_one_letter_code
_entity_poly.pdbx_strand_id
1 'polypeptide(L)'
;MNKQQFQEALEKIKKAPKRVEVLQLVLDGHTNAKIAELKTLDEGTVRKHISNLYKNFGIKNEFPGDKPLKDQLKALFLQHKPEWVRDYSSELTTEISNQSKNQIHDSISSLVPSNSEFFTEIEEDLMSLAVSILEQLGFDQKFKMNGGGNCVGYRLKNPGTADKRYQLFIQGLYRD
;
A
#
# COMPACT_ATOMS: atom_id res chain seq x y z
N MET A 1 0.37 6.24 10.33
CA MET A 1 0.71 7.22 11.39
C MET A 1 -0.58 7.76 12.00
N ASN A 2 -0.57 8.30 13.22
CA ASN A 2 -1.76 8.91 13.83
C ASN A 2 -1.90 10.41 13.46
N LYS A 3 -3.06 11.02 13.77
CA LYS A 3 -3.37 12.42 13.41
C LYS A 3 -2.37 13.44 13.98
N GLN A 4 -1.87 13.21 15.20
CA GLN A 4 -0.89 14.10 15.84
C GLN A 4 0.48 14.02 15.14
N GLN A 5 0.97 12.79 14.90
CA GLN A 5 2.21 12.55 14.17
C GLN A 5 2.16 13.14 12.76
N PHE A 6 1.00 13.06 12.09
CA PHE A 6 0.78 13.69 10.79
C PHE A 6 0.94 15.21 10.86
N GLN A 7 0.29 15.85 11.83
CA GLN A 7 0.35 17.30 11.99
C GLN A 7 1.77 17.77 12.28
N GLU A 8 2.48 17.09 13.17
CA GLU A 8 3.89 17.38 13.49
C GLU A 8 4.80 17.25 12.26
N ALA A 9 4.63 16.19 11.46
CA ALA A 9 5.36 16.00 10.22
C ALA A 9 5.07 17.12 9.21
N LEU A 10 3.80 17.53 9.09
CA LEU A 10 3.36 18.58 8.20
C LEU A 10 3.92 19.96 8.61
N GLU A 11 3.89 20.30 9.90
CA GLU A 11 4.50 21.54 10.42
C GLU A 11 6.02 21.56 10.22
N LYS A 12 6.69 20.42 10.37
CA LYS A 12 8.13 20.31 10.08
C LYS A 12 8.44 20.57 8.61
N ILE A 13 7.57 20.12 7.69
CA ILE A 13 7.74 20.35 6.24
C ILE A 13 7.43 21.79 5.85
N LYS A 14 6.43 22.43 6.47
CA LYS A 14 6.09 23.85 6.23
C LYS A 14 7.25 24.81 6.46
N LYS A 15 8.17 24.48 7.36
CA LYS A 15 9.42 25.24 7.59
C LYS A 15 10.37 25.25 6.39
N ALA A 16 10.15 24.40 5.39
CA ALA A 16 10.98 24.27 4.20
C ALA A 16 10.14 24.48 2.91
N PRO A 17 10.02 25.72 2.40
CA PRO A 17 9.09 26.06 1.31
C PRO A 17 9.31 25.23 0.04
N LYS A 18 10.56 25.03 -0.36
CA LYS A 18 10.91 24.17 -1.51
C LYS A 18 10.38 22.73 -1.38
N ARG A 19 10.31 22.18 -0.16
CA ARG A 19 9.79 20.82 0.07
C ARG A 19 8.27 20.78 0.04
N VAL A 20 7.60 21.85 0.47
CA VAL A 20 6.14 21.98 0.36
C VAL A 20 5.73 22.00 -1.10
N GLU A 21 6.45 22.75 -1.93
CA GLU A 21 6.18 22.81 -3.37
C GLU A 21 6.38 21.45 -4.06
N VAL A 22 7.47 20.74 -3.73
CA VAL A 22 7.69 19.37 -4.23
C VAL A 22 6.57 18.43 -3.76
N LEU A 23 6.16 18.52 -2.49
CA LEU A 23 5.07 17.71 -1.94
C LEU A 23 3.76 17.93 -2.71
N GLN A 24 3.38 19.19 -2.98
CA GLN A 24 2.17 19.50 -3.76
C GLN A 24 2.23 18.87 -5.15
N LEU A 25 3.34 19.00 -5.86
CA LEU A 25 3.48 18.41 -7.20
C LEU A 25 3.44 16.87 -7.18
N VAL A 26 3.91 16.24 -6.10
CA VAL A 26 3.79 14.78 -5.92
C VAL A 26 2.33 14.38 -5.71
N LEU A 27 1.58 15.12 -4.89
CA LEU A 27 0.15 14.88 -4.65
C LEU A 27 -0.70 15.10 -5.91
N ASP A 28 -0.28 16.04 -6.77
CA ASP A 28 -0.85 16.32 -8.10
C ASP A 28 -0.48 15.27 -9.17
N GLY A 29 0.22 14.20 -8.80
CA GLY A 29 0.46 13.10 -9.74
C GLY A 29 1.67 13.30 -10.67
N HIS A 30 2.48 14.35 -10.53
CA HIS A 30 3.66 14.55 -11.38
C HIS A 30 4.79 13.53 -11.14
N THR A 31 5.61 13.27 -12.17
CA THR A 31 6.81 12.42 -12.09
C THR A 31 8.03 13.22 -11.61
N ASN A 32 9.09 12.54 -11.17
CA ASN A 32 10.32 13.21 -10.70
C ASN A 32 10.92 14.12 -11.78
N ALA A 33 10.96 13.65 -13.02
CA ALA A 33 11.44 14.44 -14.17
C ALA A 33 10.58 15.70 -14.39
N LYS A 34 9.25 15.58 -14.30
CA LYS A 34 8.36 16.74 -14.48
C LYS A 34 8.49 17.74 -13.34
N ILE A 35 8.65 17.26 -12.11
CA ILE A 35 8.90 18.12 -10.93
C ILE A 35 10.23 18.87 -11.07
N ALA A 36 11.27 18.18 -11.53
CA ALA A 36 12.59 18.76 -11.78
C ALA A 36 12.51 19.92 -12.80
N GLU A 37 11.79 19.71 -13.90
CA GLU A 37 11.52 20.73 -14.92
C GLU A 37 10.75 21.92 -14.33
N LEU A 38 9.60 21.68 -13.67
CA LEU A 38 8.73 22.72 -13.13
C LEU A 38 9.38 23.58 -12.03
N LYS A 39 10.36 23.01 -11.32
CA LYS A 39 11.05 23.70 -10.21
C LYS A 39 12.48 24.11 -10.55
N THR A 40 12.92 23.86 -11.78
CA THR A 40 14.30 24.15 -12.21
C THR A 40 15.31 23.52 -11.24
N LEU A 41 15.04 22.27 -10.84
CA LEU A 41 15.86 21.47 -9.94
C LEU A 41 16.48 20.30 -10.69
N ASP A 42 17.62 19.82 -10.20
CA ASP A 42 18.15 18.54 -10.63
C ASP A 42 17.25 17.38 -10.17
N GLU A 43 17.09 16.34 -11.00
CA GLU A 43 16.22 15.20 -10.70
C GLU A 43 16.71 14.40 -9.47
N GLY A 44 18.03 14.32 -9.26
CA GLY A 44 18.62 13.74 -8.06
C GLY A 44 18.24 14.51 -6.79
N THR A 45 18.17 15.84 -6.89
CA THR A 45 17.69 16.70 -5.80
C THR A 45 16.21 16.48 -5.51
N VAL A 46 15.37 16.36 -6.55
CA VAL A 46 13.95 16.01 -6.41
C VAL A 46 13.79 14.65 -5.72
N ARG A 47 14.52 13.62 -6.16
CA ARG A 47 14.50 12.29 -5.54
C ARG A 47 14.84 12.37 -4.06
N LYS A 48 15.87 13.14 -3.68
CA LYS A 48 16.25 13.35 -2.27
C LYS A 48 15.15 14.05 -1.47
N HIS A 49 14.47 15.05 -2.05
CA HIS A 49 13.33 15.69 -1.40
C HIS A 49 12.19 14.69 -1.17
N ILE A 50 11.82 13.91 -2.17
CA ILE A 50 10.75 12.91 -2.10
C ILE A 50 11.08 11.81 -1.08
N SER A 51 12.31 11.28 -1.08
CA SER A 51 12.74 10.31 -0.06
C SER A 51 12.63 10.86 1.35
N ASN A 52 12.96 12.14 1.57
CA ASN A 52 12.81 12.76 2.88
C ASN A 52 11.35 13.01 3.25
N LEU A 53 10.46 13.27 2.28
CA LEU A 53 9.03 13.34 2.52
C LEU A 53 8.50 11.99 3.02
N TYR A 54 8.82 10.89 2.34
CA TYR A 54 8.40 9.56 2.76
C TYR A 54 8.90 9.23 4.17
N LYS A 55 10.17 9.51 4.48
CA LYS A 55 10.72 9.33 5.84
C LYS A 55 9.98 10.15 6.88
N ASN A 56 9.64 11.41 6.60
CA ASN A 56 8.92 12.28 7.53
C ASN A 56 7.50 11.78 7.80
N PHE A 57 6.82 11.22 6.80
CA PHE A 57 5.49 10.65 6.94
C PHE A 57 5.49 9.18 7.39
N GLY A 58 6.67 8.59 7.63
CA GLY A 58 6.81 7.19 8.04
C GLY A 58 6.41 6.19 6.96
N ILE A 59 6.41 6.59 5.68
CA ILE A 59 6.07 5.75 4.54
C ILE A 59 7.30 4.96 4.12
N LYS A 60 7.17 3.64 4.05
CA LYS A 60 8.23 2.71 3.65
C LYS A 60 7.61 1.65 2.75
N ASN A 61 8.39 1.18 1.77
CA ASN A 61 8.08 -0.05 1.06
C ASN A 61 8.72 -1.15 1.88
N GLU A 62 7.92 -1.81 2.71
CA GLU A 62 8.37 -2.91 3.56
C GLU A 62 8.23 -4.24 2.81
N PHE A 63 7.36 -4.32 1.80
CA PHE A 63 7.08 -5.51 1.01
C PHE A 63 7.20 -5.26 -0.50
N PRO A 64 7.71 -6.23 -1.28
CA PRO A 64 7.57 -6.22 -2.73
C PRO A 64 6.08 -6.44 -3.08
N GLY A 65 5.47 -5.48 -3.77
CA GLY A 65 4.02 -5.47 -4.05
C GLY A 65 3.24 -4.46 -3.21
N ASP A 66 3.88 -3.79 -2.25
CA ASP A 66 3.30 -2.62 -1.60
C ASP A 66 2.81 -1.61 -2.63
N LYS A 67 1.70 -0.95 -2.31
CA LYS A 67 1.21 0.19 -3.08
C LYS A 67 2.40 1.14 -3.31
N PRO A 68 2.56 1.69 -4.53
CA PRO A 68 3.60 2.68 -4.81
C PRO A 68 3.66 3.73 -3.68
N LEU A 69 4.85 4.09 -3.21
CA LEU A 69 5.05 5.04 -2.10
C LEU A 69 4.28 6.35 -2.29
N LYS A 70 4.08 6.74 -3.56
CA LYS A 70 3.28 7.90 -3.96
C LYS A 70 1.80 7.73 -3.62
N ASP A 71 1.23 6.57 -3.86
CA ASP A 71 -0.17 6.27 -3.59
C ASP A 71 -0.42 6.18 -2.08
N GLN A 72 0.54 5.62 -1.33
CA GLN A 72 0.50 5.64 0.13
C GLN A 72 0.52 7.08 0.67
N LEU A 73 1.36 7.95 0.11
CA LEU A 73 1.40 9.36 0.47
C LEU A 73 0.09 10.07 0.13
N LYS A 74 -0.48 9.82 -1.05
CA LYS A 74 -1.77 10.40 -1.47
C LYS A 74 -2.91 9.95 -0.55
N ALA A 75 -3.00 8.66 -0.24
CA ALA A 75 -4.02 8.10 0.66
C ALA A 75 -3.94 8.70 2.07
N LEU A 76 -2.72 8.90 2.56
CA LEU A 76 -2.46 9.50 3.88
C LEU A 76 -2.91 10.97 3.93
N PHE A 77 -2.70 11.72 2.85
CA PHE A 77 -3.24 13.08 2.71
C PHE A 77 -4.76 13.09 2.54
N LEU A 78 -5.34 12.12 1.84
CA LEU A 78 -6.79 11.94 1.76
C LEU A 78 -7.45 11.80 3.14
N GLN A 79 -6.82 10.99 4.00
CA GLN A 79 -7.33 10.67 5.33
C GLN A 79 -7.27 11.85 6.30
N HIS A 80 -6.24 12.68 6.22
CA HIS A 80 -5.98 13.72 7.23
C HIS A 80 -6.14 15.15 6.71
N LYS A 81 -6.00 15.37 5.40
CA LYS A 81 -5.95 16.68 4.77
C LYS A 81 -6.35 16.65 3.28
N PRO A 82 -7.59 16.24 2.96
CA PRO A 82 -8.03 15.98 1.58
C PRO A 82 -7.97 17.22 0.69
N GLU A 83 -8.02 18.42 1.25
CA GLU A 83 -7.97 19.68 0.50
C GLU A 83 -6.61 19.96 -0.15
N TRP A 84 -5.58 19.16 0.16
CA TRP A 84 -4.26 19.20 -0.47
C TRP A 84 -4.13 18.28 -1.69
N VAL A 85 -5.16 17.48 -1.99
CA VAL A 85 -5.15 16.52 -3.11
C VAL A 85 -6.11 17.03 -4.20
N ARG A 86 -5.56 17.55 -5.31
CA ARG A 86 -6.38 18.13 -6.40
C ARG A 86 -7.28 17.12 -7.11
N ASP A 87 -6.81 15.88 -7.26
CA ASP A 87 -7.53 14.82 -7.98
C ASP A 87 -8.84 14.37 -7.31
N TYR A 88 -9.07 14.75 -6.04
CA TYR A 88 -10.25 14.36 -5.26
C TYR A 88 -11.58 14.84 -5.86
N SER A 89 -11.52 15.88 -6.69
CA SER A 89 -12.69 16.41 -7.41
C SER A 89 -13.19 15.51 -8.55
N SER A 90 -12.33 14.66 -9.13
CA SER A 90 -12.73 13.70 -10.17
C SER A 90 -13.33 12.41 -9.60
N GLU A 91 -12.84 11.96 -8.44
CA GLU A 91 -13.34 10.77 -7.74
C GLU A 91 -14.73 11.00 -7.11
N LEU A 92 -15.01 12.21 -6.63
CA LEU A 92 -16.36 12.63 -6.17
C LEU A 92 -17.43 12.52 -7.28
N THR A 93 -17.07 12.61 -8.56
CA THR A 93 -18.02 12.42 -9.67
C THR A 93 -18.24 10.95 -10.04
N THR A 94 -17.29 10.07 -9.73
CA THR A 94 -17.41 8.62 -9.98
C THR A 94 -18.27 7.93 -8.91
N GLU A 95 -18.23 8.43 -7.67
CA GLU A 95 -19.09 7.93 -6.58
C GLU A 95 -20.57 8.24 -6.78
N ILE A 96 -20.92 9.41 -7.33
CA ILE A 96 -22.31 9.78 -7.63
C ILE A 96 -22.92 8.88 -8.72
N SER A 97 -22.12 8.45 -9.72
CA SER A 97 -22.60 7.54 -10.76
C SER A 97 -22.69 6.07 -10.30
N ASN A 98 -21.93 5.67 -9.27
CA ASN A 98 -21.93 4.30 -8.75
C ASN A 98 -23.05 4.01 -7.74
N GLN A 99 -23.71 5.05 -7.20
CA GLN A 99 -24.88 4.89 -6.33
C GLN A 99 -26.07 4.20 -7.03
N SER A 100 -26.12 4.21 -8.37
CA SER A 100 -27.21 3.54 -9.11
C SER A 100 -27.01 2.03 -9.30
N LYS A 101 -25.84 1.45 -8.95
CA LYS A 101 -25.60 -0.01 -9.02
C LYS A 101 -25.88 -0.76 -7.70
N ASN A 102 -26.08 -0.04 -6.59
CA ASN A 102 -26.27 -0.65 -5.28
C ASN A 102 -27.68 -1.20 -5.02
N GLN A 103 -28.66 -0.97 -5.91
CA GLN A 103 -30.00 -1.56 -5.75
C GLN A 103 -30.07 -3.07 -6.02
N ILE A 104 -28.99 -3.70 -6.51
CA ILE A 104 -28.96 -5.15 -6.80
C ILE A 104 -28.44 -5.97 -5.61
N HIS A 105 -27.64 -5.39 -4.71
CA HIS A 105 -27.03 -6.16 -3.61
C HIS A 105 -27.99 -6.46 -2.46
N ASP A 106 -28.97 -5.58 -2.19
CA ASP A 106 -29.95 -5.79 -1.12
C ASP A 106 -30.90 -6.95 -1.39
N SER A 107 -31.02 -7.40 -2.64
CA SER A 107 -31.86 -8.56 -3.02
C SER A 107 -31.15 -9.91 -2.84
N ILE A 108 -29.82 -9.94 -2.64
CA ILE A 108 -29.05 -11.19 -2.54
C ILE A 108 -28.69 -11.51 -1.09
N SER A 109 -28.54 -10.50 -0.22
CA SER A 109 -28.27 -10.71 1.21
C SER A 109 -29.39 -11.41 2.00
N SER A 110 -30.57 -11.62 1.42
CA SER A 110 -31.66 -12.38 2.06
C SER A 110 -31.63 -13.89 1.76
N LEU A 111 -30.66 -14.39 0.97
CA LEU A 111 -30.66 -15.76 0.45
C LEU A 111 -29.48 -16.63 0.93
N VAL A 112 -28.59 -16.12 1.79
CA VAL A 112 -27.45 -16.91 2.30
C VAL A 112 -27.62 -17.14 3.81
N PRO A 113 -27.79 -18.39 4.27
CA PRO A 113 -27.92 -18.68 5.69
C PRO A 113 -26.60 -18.42 6.42
N SER A 114 -26.70 -17.64 7.49
CA SER A 114 -25.64 -17.30 8.43
C SER A 114 -25.17 -18.53 9.24
N ASN A 115 -24.30 -19.37 8.67
CA ASN A 115 -23.56 -20.37 9.43
C ASN A 115 -22.07 -20.03 9.39
N SER A 116 -21.58 -19.32 10.40
CA SER A 116 -20.16 -18.91 10.53
C SER A 116 -19.23 -20.01 11.03
N GLU A 117 -19.70 -21.25 11.13
CA GLU A 117 -18.90 -22.41 11.57
C GLU A 117 -18.39 -23.26 10.39
N PHE A 118 -18.85 -22.99 9.16
CA PHE A 118 -18.50 -23.80 7.97
C PHE A 118 -17.26 -23.30 7.21
N PHE A 119 -16.76 -22.10 7.53
CA PHE A 119 -15.68 -21.45 6.77
C PHE A 119 -14.27 -21.77 7.28
N THR A 120 -14.12 -22.25 8.52
CA THR A 120 -12.80 -22.51 9.11
C THR A 120 -12.10 -23.73 8.49
N GLU A 121 -12.84 -24.80 8.20
CA GLU A 121 -12.27 -26.01 7.57
C GLU A 121 -11.84 -25.76 6.12
N ILE A 122 -12.59 -24.94 5.38
CA ILE A 122 -12.28 -24.57 4.00
C ILE A 122 -11.03 -23.67 3.93
N GLU A 123 -10.85 -22.80 4.92
CA GLU A 123 -9.71 -21.88 4.98
C GLU A 123 -8.39 -22.60 5.33
N GLU A 124 -8.43 -23.59 6.23
CA GLU A 124 -7.27 -24.45 6.52
C GLU A 124 -6.86 -25.29 5.29
N ASP A 125 -7.82 -25.76 4.50
CA ASP A 125 -7.58 -26.52 3.28
C ASP A 125 -6.94 -25.66 2.18
N LEU A 126 -7.42 -24.42 2.00
CA LEU A 126 -6.86 -23.44 1.07
C LEU A 126 -5.41 -23.06 1.43
N MET A 127 -5.13 -22.88 2.72
CA MET A 127 -3.78 -22.59 3.19
C MET A 127 -2.83 -23.77 2.97
N SER A 128 -3.31 -24.99 3.24
CA SER A 128 -2.54 -26.22 2.99
C SER A 128 -2.25 -26.43 1.51
N LEU A 129 -3.24 -26.15 0.64
CA LEU A 129 -3.09 -26.18 -0.80
C LEU A 129 -2.08 -25.14 -1.30
N ALA A 130 -2.17 -23.90 -0.80
CA ALA A 130 -1.23 -22.84 -1.15
C ALA A 130 0.21 -23.23 -0.77
N VAL A 131 0.42 -23.78 0.42
CA VAL A 131 1.74 -24.26 0.86
C VAL A 131 2.26 -25.39 -0.03
N SER A 132 1.41 -26.36 -0.38
CA SER A 132 1.76 -27.47 -1.28
C SER A 132 2.20 -26.97 -2.67
N ILE A 133 1.49 -25.98 -3.23
CA ILE A 133 1.85 -25.38 -4.51
C ILE A 133 3.23 -24.69 -4.43
N LEU A 134 3.55 -24.00 -3.33
CA LEU A 134 4.86 -23.38 -3.16
C LEU A 134 6.00 -24.38 -3.07
N GLU A 135 5.78 -25.50 -2.39
CA GLU A 135 6.76 -26.58 -2.32
C GLU A 135 6.99 -27.19 -3.70
N GLN A 136 5.93 -27.40 -4.50
CA GLN A 136 6.04 -27.83 -5.90
C GLN A 136 6.79 -26.84 -6.80
N LEU A 137 6.68 -25.54 -6.51
CA LEU A 137 7.39 -24.47 -7.23
C LEU A 137 8.83 -24.24 -6.71
N GLY A 138 9.29 -25.02 -5.73
CA GLY A 138 10.65 -24.92 -5.18
C GLY A 138 10.85 -23.82 -4.14
N PHE A 139 9.77 -23.22 -3.64
CA PHE A 139 9.77 -22.23 -2.56
C PHE A 139 9.70 -22.91 -1.18
N ASP A 140 10.61 -23.84 -0.90
CA ASP A 140 10.59 -24.66 0.33
C ASP A 140 11.37 -24.04 1.51
N GLN A 141 12.02 -22.89 1.33
CA GLN A 141 12.69 -22.19 2.42
C GLN A 141 11.78 -21.17 3.10
N LYS A 142 11.25 -21.54 4.28
CA LYS A 142 10.38 -20.70 5.13
C LYS A 142 11.20 -19.76 6.03
N PHE A 143 10.70 -18.55 6.28
CA PHE A 143 11.26 -17.63 7.27
C PHE A 143 10.17 -16.80 7.96
N LYS A 144 10.37 -16.51 9.25
CA LYS A 144 9.51 -15.60 10.02
C LYS A 144 10.00 -14.17 9.84
N MET A 145 9.07 -13.23 9.68
CA MET A 145 9.38 -11.80 9.65
C MET A 145 9.36 -11.21 11.06
N ASN A 146 10.33 -10.36 11.37
CA ASN A 146 10.34 -9.59 12.62
C ASN A 146 9.46 -8.35 12.45
N GLY A 147 8.24 -8.36 13.01
CA GLY A 147 7.35 -7.19 12.95
C GLY A 147 5.85 -7.48 12.99
N GLY A 148 5.36 -8.17 14.03
CA GLY A 148 3.98 -8.00 14.53
C GLY A 148 2.81 -8.45 13.65
N GLY A 149 3.01 -9.31 12.65
CA GLY A 149 1.92 -9.97 11.91
C GLY A 149 2.17 -11.48 11.75
N ASN A 150 1.10 -12.27 11.69
CA ASN A 150 1.13 -13.71 11.40
C ASN A 150 1.41 -13.98 9.90
N CYS A 151 2.52 -13.46 9.40
CA CYS A 151 2.96 -13.63 8.02
C CYS A 151 4.17 -14.58 7.97
N VAL A 152 4.10 -15.56 7.08
CA VAL A 152 5.20 -16.49 6.80
C VAL A 152 5.73 -16.23 5.39
N GLY A 153 7.03 -15.96 5.29
CA GLY A 153 7.73 -15.78 4.02
C GLY A 153 8.29 -17.09 3.48
N TYR A 154 8.28 -17.23 2.17
CA TYR A 154 8.81 -18.38 1.42
C TYR A 154 9.80 -17.88 0.36
N ARG A 155 10.92 -18.58 0.19
CA ARG A 155 11.92 -18.27 -0.84
C ARG A 155 12.44 -19.55 -1.50
N LEU A 156 12.96 -19.43 -2.71
CA LEU A 156 13.62 -20.53 -3.41
C LEU A 156 14.82 -21.05 -2.60
N LYS A 157 14.96 -22.37 -2.50
CA LYS A 157 16.15 -23.00 -1.93
C LYS A 157 17.22 -23.12 -3.00
N ASN A 158 18.38 -22.51 -2.71
CA ASN A 158 19.54 -22.44 -3.60
C ASN A 158 19.26 -21.73 -4.94
N PRO A 159 18.82 -20.45 -4.92
CA PRO A 159 18.70 -19.70 -6.17
C PRO A 159 20.08 -19.60 -6.83
N GLY A 160 20.15 -19.83 -8.15
CA GLY A 160 21.38 -19.64 -8.91
C GLY A 160 21.88 -18.21 -8.77
N THR A 161 23.17 -17.97 -8.96
CA THR A 161 23.78 -16.63 -8.85
C THR A 161 23.17 -15.56 -9.77
N ALA A 162 22.39 -15.98 -10.78
CA ALA A 162 21.64 -15.11 -11.70
C ALA A 162 20.12 -15.08 -11.43
N ASP A 163 19.60 -15.93 -10.54
CA ASP A 163 18.18 -15.94 -10.20
C ASP A 163 17.88 -14.76 -9.26
N LYS A 164 16.98 -13.89 -9.69
CA LYS A 164 16.46 -12.85 -8.80
C LYS A 164 15.87 -13.55 -7.58
N ARG A 165 16.24 -13.10 -6.37
CA ARG A 165 15.74 -13.66 -5.11
C ARG A 165 14.26 -13.30 -4.94
N TYR A 166 13.38 -14.06 -5.60
CA TYR A 166 11.94 -13.93 -5.43
C TYR A 166 11.56 -14.41 -4.02
N GLN A 167 10.72 -13.63 -3.35
CA GLN A 167 10.18 -13.92 -2.03
C GLN A 167 8.66 -13.83 -2.13
N LEU A 168 7.97 -14.84 -1.61
CA LEU A 168 6.52 -14.88 -1.54
C LEU A 168 6.07 -14.83 -0.09
N PHE A 169 4.95 -14.17 0.16
CA PHE A 169 4.40 -13.99 1.51
C PHE A 169 2.98 -14.52 1.54
N ILE A 170 2.68 -15.34 2.54
CA ILE A 170 1.31 -15.73 2.87
C ILE A 170 0.95 -15.08 4.21
N GLN A 171 -0.15 -14.34 4.23
CA GLN A 171 -0.72 -13.73 5.43
C GLN A 171 -1.98 -14.50 5.83
N GLY A 172 -1.97 -15.14 7.00
CA GLY A 172 -3.17 -15.73 7.58
C GLY A 172 -3.95 -14.68 8.37
N LEU A 173 -5.26 -14.60 8.16
CA LEU A 173 -6.17 -13.77 8.97
C LEU A 173 -6.51 -14.48 10.29
N TYR A 174 -5.52 -14.78 11.12
CA TYR A 174 -5.82 -15.22 12.49
C TYR A 174 -6.26 -14.00 13.31
N ARG A 175 -7.49 -14.03 13.81
CA ARG A 175 -7.91 -13.24 14.97
C ARG A 175 -7.58 -14.03 16.22
N ASP A 176 -6.79 -13.43 17.10
CA ASP A 176 -6.60 -13.91 18.48
C ASP A 176 -7.90 -13.79 19.29
#